data_AF-Q8ABK4-F1
#
_entry.id   AF-Q8ABK4-F1
#
_cell.length_a   1.000
_cell.length_b   1.000
_cell.length_c   1.000
_cell.angle_alpha   90.00
_cell.angle_beta   90.00
_cell.angle_gamma   90.00
#
_symmetry.space_group_name_H-M   'P 1'
#
loop_
_entity.id
_entity.type
_entity.pdbx_description
1 polymer ?
#
loop_
_entity_poly.entity_id
_entity_poly.type
_entity_poly.pdbx_seq_one_letter_code
_entity_poly.pdbx_strand_id
1 'polypeptide(L)'
;MPENVKKEISAAYEQPGIFLAGVNTYNMIFKRWGGWPYKSKKTFVVSHYDTNVTKKENVTFLTDIPLRAINELKSSSETDIQVIGGGKFITSLIEASLLDEITLYIVPVMLGDGIKFIGKTFGSKWELTGHRVIDNQVVYLTYQYKGE
;
A
#
# COMPACT_ATOMS: atom_id res chain seq x y z
N MET A 1 -12.89 14.18 1.76
CA MET A 1 -11.58 14.17 2.44
C MET A 1 -11.05 15.60 2.41
N PRO A 2 -10.62 16.15 3.55
CA PRO A 2 -10.07 17.50 3.63
C PRO A 2 -8.87 17.73 2.69
N GLU A 3 -8.64 18.96 2.24
CA GLU A 3 -7.61 19.28 1.24
C GLU A 3 -6.18 19.03 1.75
N ASN A 4 -5.89 19.34 3.03
CA ASN A 4 -4.55 19.09 3.55
C ASN A 4 -4.26 17.58 3.63
N VAL A 5 -5.26 16.76 3.97
CA VAL A 5 -5.13 15.29 3.92
C VAL A 5 -4.83 14.79 2.51
N LYS A 6 -5.49 15.33 1.47
CA LYS A 6 -5.20 14.97 0.08
C LYS A 6 -3.77 15.34 -0.32
N LYS A 7 -3.32 16.54 0.05
CA LYS A 7 -1.97 17.03 -0.25
C LYS A 7 -0.90 16.14 0.38
N GLU A 8 -1.10 15.74 1.62
CA GLU A 8 -0.21 14.85 2.37
C GLU A 8 -0.12 13.46 1.73
N ILE A 9 -1.26 12.85 1.41
CA ILE A 9 -1.31 11.57 0.71
C ILE A 9 -0.63 11.70 -0.66
N SER A 10 -0.88 12.77 -1.42
CA SER A 10 -0.22 12.98 -2.71
C SER A 10 1.29 13.08 -2.56
N ALA A 11 1.78 13.82 -1.55
CA ALA A 11 3.21 13.95 -1.31
C ALA A 11 3.87 12.60 -0.95
N ALA A 12 3.18 11.75 -0.18
CA ALA A 12 3.67 10.41 0.16
C ALA A 12 3.83 9.50 -1.07
N TYR A 13 3.03 9.70 -2.13
CA TYR A 13 3.13 8.90 -3.37
C TYR A 13 4.22 9.43 -4.32
N GLU A 14 4.68 10.66 -4.17
CA GLU A 14 5.76 11.21 -5.02
C GLU A 14 7.15 10.71 -4.61
N GLN A 15 7.37 10.46 -3.31
CA GLN A 15 8.67 10.05 -2.76
C GLN A 15 9.16 8.66 -3.22
N PRO A 16 8.38 7.57 -3.10
CA PRO A 16 8.88 6.22 -3.35
C PRO A 16 9.24 6.00 -4.82
N GLY A 17 10.30 5.23 -5.06
CA GLY A 17 10.68 4.81 -6.41
C GLY A 17 9.82 3.65 -6.95
N ILE A 18 9.23 2.88 -6.04
CA ILE A 18 8.55 1.62 -6.33
C ILE A 18 7.19 1.54 -5.64
N PHE A 19 6.20 1.03 -6.38
CA PHE A 19 4.87 0.72 -5.87
C PHE A 19 4.58 -0.77 -5.85
N LEU A 20 3.88 -1.22 -4.79
CA LEU A 20 3.25 -2.54 -4.72
C LEU A 20 1.74 -2.40 -4.61
N ALA A 21 1.02 -3.21 -5.38
CA ALA A 21 -0.44 -3.29 -5.29
C ALA A 21 -0.92 -4.74 -5.39
N GLY A 22 -2.00 -5.06 -4.69
CA GLY A 22 -2.80 -6.23 -5.00
C GLY A 22 -3.69 -5.97 -6.23
N VAL A 23 -3.93 -7.01 -7.03
CA VAL A 23 -4.67 -6.91 -8.31
C VAL A 23 -6.04 -6.23 -8.19
N ASN A 24 -6.77 -6.40 -7.08
CA ASN A 24 -8.07 -5.75 -6.87
C ASN A 24 -7.94 -4.22 -6.80
N THR A 25 -6.90 -3.71 -6.13
CA THR A 25 -6.64 -2.28 -6.03
C THR A 25 -6.16 -1.73 -7.36
N TYR A 26 -5.27 -2.45 -8.05
CA TYR A 26 -4.82 -2.09 -9.39
C TYR A 26 -6.01 -1.97 -10.37
N ASN A 27 -6.86 -2.99 -10.45
CA ASN A 27 -8.03 -3.00 -11.33
C ASN A 27 -9.02 -1.87 -11.00
N MET A 28 -9.23 -1.58 -9.72
CA MET A 28 -10.11 -0.51 -9.28
C MET A 28 -9.58 0.87 -9.72
N ILE A 29 -8.29 1.15 -9.52
CA ILE A 29 -7.65 2.40 -9.95
C ILE A 29 -7.68 2.49 -11.48
N PHE A 30 -7.28 1.42 -12.17
CA PHE A 30 -7.24 1.35 -13.62
C PHE A 30 -8.61 1.66 -14.23
N LYS A 31 -9.67 1.01 -13.74
CA LYS A 31 -11.05 1.25 -14.20
C LYS A 31 -11.51 2.67 -13.89
N ARG A 32 -11.17 3.19 -12.71
CA ARG A 32 -11.62 4.53 -12.28
C ARG A 32 -11.00 5.65 -13.12
N TRP A 33 -9.75 5.49 -13.52
CA TRP A 33 -8.97 6.54 -14.19
C TRP A 33 -8.70 6.26 -15.67
N GLY A 34 -9.23 5.17 -16.22
CA GLY A 34 -9.05 4.78 -17.63
C GLY A 34 -7.61 4.36 -17.95
N GLY A 35 -6.82 3.99 -16.95
CA GLY A 35 -5.39 3.71 -17.08
C GLY A 35 -4.68 3.67 -15.72
N TRP A 36 -3.43 3.20 -15.70
CA TRP A 36 -2.59 3.34 -14.52
C TRP A 36 -2.00 4.76 -14.46
N PRO A 37 -2.21 5.50 -13.36
CA PRO A 37 -1.75 6.90 -13.22
C PRO A 37 -0.24 7.04 -13.07
N TYR A 38 0.40 6.10 -12.37
CA TYR A 38 1.78 6.27 -11.91
C TYR A 38 2.80 5.76 -12.93
N LYS A 39 2.72 6.28 -14.16
CA LYS A 39 3.49 5.76 -15.31
C LYS A 39 5.01 5.94 -15.17
N SER A 40 5.45 6.95 -14.42
CA SER A 40 6.85 7.24 -14.13
C SER A 40 7.46 6.36 -13.04
N LYS A 41 6.66 5.56 -12.32
CA LYS A 41 7.09 4.75 -11.18
C LYS A 41 7.05 3.26 -11.54
N LYS A 42 8.00 2.48 -11.02
CA LYS A 42 7.98 1.03 -11.18
C LYS A 42 6.90 0.44 -10.27
N THR A 43 5.94 -0.26 -10.84
CA THR A 43 4.82 -0.85 -10.10
C THR A 43 4.84 -2.36 -10.24
N PHE A 44 4.77 -3.07 -9.12
CA PHE A 44 4.53 -4.51 -9.11
C PHE A 44 3.14 -4.83 -8.59
N VAL A 45 2.42 -5.69 -9.32
CA VAL A 45 1.05 -6.08 -9.00
C VAL A 45 1.03 -7.56 -8.62
N VAL A 46 0.64 -7.86 -7.38
CA VAL A 46 0.45 -9.24 -6.92
C VAL A 46 -0.91 -9.75 -7.40
N SER A 47 -0.89 -10.83 -8.17
CA SER A 47 -2.05 -11.45 -8.80
C SER A 47 -1.88 -12.97 -8.86
N HIS A 48 -2.96 -13.71 -9.06
CA HIS A 48 -2.88 -15.15 -9.38
C HIS A 48 -2.67 -15.39 -10.89
N TYR A 49 -3.04 -14.41 -11.73
CA TYR A 49 -2.96 -14.50 -13.18
C TYR A 49 -2.35 -13.22 -13.74
N ASP A 50 -1.54 -13.35 -14.79
CA ASP A 50 -1.09 -12.19 -15.55
C ASP A 50 -2.23 -11.67 -16.43
N THR A 51 -2.83 -10.57 -16.00
CA THR A 51 -3.91 -9.87 -16.69
C THR A 51 -3.46 -8.49 -17.15
N ASN A 52 -2.14 -8.28 -17.26
CA ASN A 52 -1.55 -6.99 -17.58
C ASN A 52 -1.86 -6.56 -19.02
N VAL A 53 -2.79 -5.60 -19.15
CA VAL A 53 -3.10 -4.93 -20.42
C VAL A 53 -2.21 -3.72 -20.70
N THR A 54 -1.33 -3.37 -19.75
CA THR A 54 -0.43 -2.20 -19.78
C THR A 54 1.02 -2.57 -20.07
N LYS A 55 1.29 -3.52 -20.97
CA LYS A 55 2.66 -4.02 -21.25
C LYS A 55 3.70 -2.95 -21.63
N LYS A 56 3.26 -1.75 -22.05
CA LYS A 56 4.13 -0.61 -22.39
C LYS A 56 4.39 0.32 -21.20
N GLU A 57 3.72 0.13 -20.07
CA GLU A 57 3.89 0.91 -18.85
C GLU A 57 4.84 0.19 -17.89
N ASN A 58 5.35 0.90 -16.88
CA ASN A 58 6.25 0.36 -15.86
C ASN A 58 5.51 -0.52 -14.83
N VAL A 59 4.66 -1.44 -15.29
CA VAL A 59 3.83 -2.33 -14.47
C VAL A 59 4.20 -3.78 -14.73
N THR A 60 4.58 -4.51 -13.69
CA THR A 60 4.92 -5.94 -13.75
C THR A 60 4.02 -6.74 -12.82
N PHE A 61 3.42 -7.82 -13.32
CA PHE A 61 2.59 -8.71 -12.50
C PHE A 61 3.45 -9.81 -11.89
N LEU A 62 3.30 -10.05 -10.59
CA LEU A 62 3.96 -11.11 -9.84
C LEU A 62 2.93 -12.23 -9.58
N THR A 63 3.06 -13.37 -10.26
CA THR A 63 2.04 -14.44 -10.25
C THR A 63 2.42 -15.70 -9.48
N ASP A 64 3.72 -16.01 -9.38
CA ASP A 64 4.15 -17.35 -8.93
C ASP A 64 4.49 -17.37 -7.44
N ILE A 65 5.60 -16.74 -7.06
CA ILE A 65 6.07 -16.64 -5.66
C ILE A 65 6.15 -15.16 -5.25
N PRO A 66 5.02 -14.44 -5.22
CA PRO A 66 5.02 -12.98 -5.12
C PRO A 66 5.68 -12.47 -3.83
N LEU A 67 5.49 -13.16 -2.69
CA LEU A 67 6.10 -12.75 -1.42
C LEU A 67 7.63 -12.90 -1.42
N ARG A 68 8.15 -13.95 -2.08
CA ARG A 68 9.61 -14.11 -2.24
C ARG A 68 10.18 -13.01 -3.14
N ALA A 69 9.53 -12.74 -4.28
CA ALA A 69 9.93 -11.67 -5.18
C ALA A 69 9.90 -10.30 -4.48
N ILE A 70 8.90 -10.04 -3.64
CA ILE A 70 8.81 -8.81 -2.82
C ILE A 70 9.94 -8.75 -1.81
N ASN A 71 10.29 -9.86 -1.15
CA ASN A 71 11.41 -9.90 -0.23
C ASN A 71 12.74 -9.60 -0.93
N GLU A 72 12.99 -10.22 -2.09
CA GLU A 72 14.18 -9.97 -2.92
C GLU A 72 14.22 -8.51 -3.41
N LEU A 73 13.07 -7.96 -3.81
CA LEU A 73 12.93 -6.57 -4.20
C LEU A 73 13.24 -5.62 -3.03
N LYS A 74 12.70 -5.90 -1.85
CA LYS A 74 12.95 -5.13 -0.63
C LYS A 74 14.43 -5.15 -0.25
N SER A 75 15.11 -6.29 -0.39
CA SER A 75 16.55 -6.39 -0.10
C SER A 75 17.46 -5.71 -1.14
N SER A 76 16.98 -5.48 -2.36
CA SER A 76 17.78 -4.91 -3.46
C SER A 76 17.42 -3.48 -3.83
N SER A 77 16.32 -2.94 -3.31
CA SER A 77 15.87 -1.58 -3.60
C SER A 77 16.70 -0.55 -2.83
N GLU A 78 17.14 0.50 -3.53
CA GLU A 78 17.80 1.67 -2.93
C GLU A 78 16.80 2.73 -2.41
N THR A 79 15.52 2.57 -2.73
CA THR A 79 14.44 3.47 -2.31
C THR A 79 13.35 2.73 -1.56
N ASP A 80 12.53 3.45 -0.81
CA ASP A 80 11.33 2.90 -0.19
C ASP A 80 10.36 2.30 -1.21
N ILE A 81 9.65 1.27 -0.76
CA ILE A 81 8.63 0.56 -1.52
C ILE A 81 7.27 0.89 -0.90
N GLN A 82 6.45 1.64 -1.61
CA GLN A 82 5.14 2.03 -1.11
C GLN A 82 4.06 1.01 -1.49
N VAL A 83 3.37 0.50 -0.49
CA VAL A 83 2.20 -0.36 -0.68
C VAL A 83 0.98 0.53 -0.90
N ILE A 84 0.37 0.43 -2.09
CA ILE A 84 -0.88 1.13 -2.43
C ILE A 84 -2.09 0.40 -1.81
N GLY A 85 -1.93 -0.89 -1.53
CA GLY A 85 -2.94 -1.75 -0.91
C GLY A 85 -3.42 -2.85 -1.87
N GLY A 86 -4.55 -3.52 -1.65
CA GLY A 86 -5.55 -3.31 -0.59
C GLY A 86 -5.44 -4.29 0.57
N GLY A 87 -6.46 -4.33 1.43
CA GLY A 87 -6.36 -4.99 2.74
C GLY A 87 -5.96 -6.46 2.71
N LYS A 88 -6.43 -7.26 1.74
CA LYS A 88 -5.96 -8.66 1.57
C LYS A 88 -4.46 -8.75 1.31
N PHE A 89 -3.93 -7.86 0.48
CA PHE A 89 -2.51 -7.83 0.14
C PHE A 89 -1.68 -7.31 1.33
N ILE A 90 -2.11 -6.23 1.98
CA ILE A 90 -1.47 -5.73 3.21
C ILE A 90 -1.43 -6.83 4.28
N THR A 91 -2.54 -7.57 4.47
CA THR A 91 -2.61 -8.71 5.40
C THR A 91 -1.54 -9.75 5.07
N SER A 92 -1.39 -10.14 3.80
CA SER A 92 -0.36 -11.12 3.39
C SER A 92 1.06 -10.63 3.62
N LEU A 93 1.32 -9.32 3.50
CA LEU A 93 2.64 -8.75 3.82
C LEU A 93 2.92 -8.79 5.32
N ILE A 94 1.91 -8.54 6.16
CA ILE A 94 2.04 -8.65 7.61
C ILE A 94 2.31 -10.12 7.99
N GLU A 95 1.51 -11.06 7.48
CA GLU A 95 1.70 -12.50 7.73
C GLU A 95 3.09 -13.01 7.32
N ALA A 96 3.70 -12.39 6.31
CA ALA A 96 5.05 -12.70 5.85
C ALA A 96 6.16 -11.89 6.55
N SER A 97 5.84 -11.03 7.53
CA SER A 97 6.78 -10.08 8.15
C SER A 97 7.52 -9.18 7.15
N LEU A 98 6.85 -8.81 6.04
CA LEU A 98 7.41 -7.99 4.97
C LEU A 98 7.04 -6.51 5.06
N LEU A 99 6.09 -6.14 5.92
CA LEU A 99 5.64 -4.76 6.12
C LEU A 99 6.39 -4.09 7.29
N ASP A 100 7.12 -3.00 7.01
CA ASP A 100 7.96 -2.33 8.02
C ASP A 100 7.25 -1.17 8.74
N GLU A 101 6.44 -0.42 8.00
CA GLU A 101 5.79 0.79 8.48
C GLU A 101 4.32 0.82 8.06
N ILE A 102 3.46 1.35 8.93
CA ILE A 102 2.07 1.65 8.64
C ILE A 102 1.82 3.13 8.96
N THR A 103 1.44 3.89 7.94
CA THR A 103 0.88 5.23 8.11
C THR A 103 -0.65 5.18 7.99
N LEU A 104 -1.35 5.66 9.03
CA LEU A 104 -2.81 5.67 9.14
C LEU A 104 -3.36 7.09 9.10
N TYR A 105 -4.46 7.26 8.36
CA TYR A 105 -5.31 8.45 8.40
C TYR A 105 -6.68 8.04 8.93
N ILE A 106 -6.95 8.31 10.21
CA ILE A 106 -8.21 7.96 10.85
C ILE A 106 -9.19 9.11 10.67
N VAL A 107 -10.26 8.85 9.91
CA VAL A 107 -11.34 9.80 9.64
C VAL A 107 -12.49 9.54 10.63
N PRO A 108 -13.09 10.57 11.25
CA PRO A 108 -14.14 10.39 12.26
C PRO A 108 -15.51 10.06 11.62
N VAL A 109 -15.60 8.90 10.97
CA VAL A 109 -16.82 8.40 10.30
C VAL A 109 -17.04 6.93 10.63
N MET A 110 -18.29 6.59 10.96
CA MET A 110 -18.74 5.21 11.12
C MET A 110 -19.27 4.69 9.79
N LEU A 111 -18.54 3.78 9.14
CA LEU A 111 -18.92 3.24 7.82
C LEU A 111 -20.02 2.16 7.88
N GLY A 112 -20.19 1.49 9.02
CA GLY A 112 -21.13 0.37 9.19
C GLY A 112 -20.65 -0.93 8.55
N ASP A 113 -20.35 -0.91 7.24
CA ASP A 113 -19.78 -2.03 6.49
C ASP A 113 -18.79 -1.54 5.42
N GLY A 114 -17.90 -2.42 4.95
CA GLY A 114 -16.97 -2.09 3.88
C GLY A 114 -15.75 -3.01 3.79
N ILE A 115 -14.78 -2.57 2.99
CA ILE A 115 -13.52 -3.29 2.80
C ILE A 115 -12.65 -3.11 4.05
N LYS A 116 -12.36 -4.22 4.74
CA LYS A 116 -11.47 -4.22 5.92
C LYS A 116 -10.06 -3.75 5.53
N PHE A 117 -9.47 -2.90 6.36
CA PHE A 117 -8.09 -2.42 6.18
C PHE A 117 -7.08 -3.56 6.34
N ILE A 118 -7.19 -4.34 7.41
CA ILE A 118 -6.37 -5.54 7.69
C ILE A 118 -7.30 -6.69 8.06
N GLY A 119 -6.98 -7.89 7.58
CA GLY A 119 -7.67 -9.14 7.90
C GLY A 119 -7.17 -9.77 9.19
N LYS A 120 -7.30 -11.08 9.32
CA LYS A 120 -6.71 -11.84 10.44
C LYS A 120 -5.20 -11.97 10.20
N THR A 121 -4.39 -11.73 11.23
CA THR A 121 -2.93 -11.93 11.23
C THR A 121 -2.49 -12.64 12.51
N PHE A 122 -1.19 -12.93 12.64
CA PHE A 122 -0.59 -13.24 13.93
C PHE A 122 -0.51 -11.98 14.82
N GLY A 123 -0.28 -12.17 16.12
CA GLY A 123 -0.07 -11.06 17.06
C GLY A 123 1.32 -10.46 16.87
N SER A 124 1.40 -9.15 16.60
CA SER A 124 2.65 -8.43 16.37
C SER A 124 2.72 -7.14 17.17
N LYS A 125 3.94 -6.67 17.43
CA LYS A 125 4.22 -5.40 18.10
C LYS A 125 4.53 -4.30 17.08
N TRP A 126 3.93 -3.14 17.33
CA TRP A 126 4.09 -1.93 16.51
C TRP A 126 4.35 -0.73 17.42
N GLU A 127 5.39 0.03 17.14
CA GLU A 127 5.76 1.23 17.91
C GLU A 127 5.22 2.47 17.21
N LEU A 128 4.55 3.36 17.95
CA LEU A 128 4.13 4.66 17.43
C LEU A 128 5.35 5.57 17.27
N THR A 129 5.71 5.91 16.04
CA THR A 129 6.86 6.75 15.71
C THR A 129 6.49 8.18 15.32
N GLY A 130 5.21 8.42 14.99
CA GLY A 130 4.72 9.76 14.65
C GLY A 130 3.22 9.90 14.82
N HIS A 131 2.75 11.07 15.23
CA HIS A 131 1.33 11.39 15.31
C HIS A 131 1.07 12.90 15.13
N ARG A 132 -0.09 13.24 14.58
CA ARG A 132 -0.64 14.61 14.56
C ARG A 132 -2.12 14.62 14.19
N VAL A 133 -2.77 15.76 14.35
CA VAL A 133 -4.13 15.99 13.84
C VAL A 133 -4.07 16.91 12.62
N ILE A 134 -4.73 16.51 11.53
CA ILE A 134 -4.85 17.26 10.28
C ILE A 134 -6.28 17.81 10.18
N ASP A 135 -6.40 19.08 9.83
CA ASP A 135 -7.68 19.79 9.66
C ASP A 135 -8.61 19.69 10.88
N ASN A 136 -8.03 19.63 12.08
CA ASN A 136 -8.71 19.49 13.37
C ASN A 136 -9.65 18.28 13.47
N GLN A 137 -9.51 17.26 12.62
CA GLN A 137 -10.42 16.11 12.60
C GLN A 137 -9.79 14.77 12.23
N VAL A 138 -8.80 14.74 11.32
CA VAL A 138 -8.18 13.49 10.86
C VAL A 138 -6.94 13.21 11.70
N VAL A 139 -6.90 12.05 12.34
CA VAL A 139 -5.71 11.63 13.09
C VAL A 139 -4.74 10.95 12.14
N TYR A 140 -3.54 11.49 12.05
CA TYR A 140 -2.41 10.90 11.35
C TYR A 140 -1.55 10.14 12.36
N LEU A 141 -1.20 8.89 12.06
CA LEU A 141 -0.34 8.05 12.89
C LEU A 141 0.66 7.31 12.01
N THR A 142 1.90 7.18 12.45
CA THR A 142 2.91 6.32 11.83
C THR A 142 3.39 5.29 12.84
N TYR A 143 3.42 4.03 12.44
CA TYR A 143 3.81 2.89 13.26
C TYR A 143 4.92 2.09 12.59
N GLN A 144 5.93 1.68 13.36
CA GLN A 144 7.01 0.81 12.91
C GLN A 144 6.83 -0.62 13.47
N TYR A 145 7.01 -1.63 12.63
CA TYR A 145 7.02 -3.04 13.05
C TYR A 145 8.20 -3.36 13.97
N LYS A 146 7.97 -4.13 15.03
CA LYS A 146 8.99 -4.53 16.02
C LYS A 146 9.14 -6.04 16.21
N GLY A 147 8.49 -6.84 15.37
CA GLY A 147 8.43 -8.30 15.53
C GLY A 147 7.21 -8.77 16.31
N GLU A 148 7.22 -10.06 16.67
CA GLU A 148 6.25 -10.72 17.53
C GLU A 148 6.41 -10.38 19.03
#